data_AF-A0A5N7N4X0-F1
#
_entry.id   AF-A0A5N7N4X0-F1
#
_cell.length_a   1.000
_cell.length_b   1.000
_cell.length_c   1.000
_cell.angle_alpha   90.00
_cell.angle_beta   90.00
_cell.angle_gamma   90.00
#
_symmetry.space_group_name_H-M   'P 1'
#
loop_
_entity.id
_entity.type
_entity.pdbx_description
1 polymer ?
#
loop_
_entity_poly.entity_id
_entity_poly.type
_entity_poly.pdbx_seq_one_letter_code
_entity_poly.pdbx_strand_id
1 'polypeptide(L)'
;MFSIRDFVTADINILGAIDALESALARAASDADTIVITDNEKELICFGIVDARFVLSAHEQEPSKVLSLLALRIANSFEVPRAKASAVLAEFRSAEALAEADLIDPPIALAA
;
A
#
# COMPACT_ATOMS: atom_id res chain seq x y z
N MET A 1 -12.97 -10.13 -17.70
CA MET A 1 -12.79 -8.92 -18.51
C MET A 1 -12.20 -7.86 -17.60
N PHE A 2 -10.86 -7.80 -17.51
CA PHE A 2 -10.12 -6.81 -16.73
C PHE A 2 -9.93 -5.58 -17.62
N SER A 3 -10.35 -4.41 -17.15
CA SER A 3 -10.48 -3.17 -17.92
C SER A 3 -9.66 -2.11 -17.21
N ILE A 4 -8.49 -1.72 -17.73
CA ILE A 4 -7.76 -0.47 -17.42
C ILE A 4 -7.96 0.02 -15.97
N ARG A 5 -7.82 -0.91 -15.02
CA ARG A 5 -7.47 -0.69 -13.62
C ARG A 5 -6.03 -1.20 -13.45
N ASP A 6 -5.27 -1.00 -14.52
CA ASP A 6 -3.90 -1.45 -14.71
C ASP A 6 -3.01 -0.66 -13.75
N PHE A 7 -1.78 -1.06 -13.62
CA PHE A 7 -0.85 -0.67 -12.58
C PHE A 7 -0.80 0.83 -12.21
N VAL A 8 -1.14 1.77 -13.11
CA VAL A 8 -1.29 3.20 -12.80
C VAL A 8 -2.24 3.48 -11.63
N THR A 9 -3.44 2.87 -11.62
CA THR A 9 -4.40 3.15 -10.54
C THR A 9 -3.93 2.55 -9.22
N ALA A 10 -3.33 1.35 -9.30
CA ALA A 10 -2.76 0.69 -8.15
C ALA A 10 -1.60 1.52 -7.57
N ASP A 11 -0.71 2.03 -8.42
CA ASP A 11 0.42 2.87 -8.04
C ASP A 11 -0.03 4.14 -7.32
N ILE A 12 -1.01 4.87 -7.87
CA ILE A 12 -1.59 6.07 -7.23
C ILE A 12 -2.14 5.75 -5.83
N ASN A 13 -2.87 4.64 -5.68
CA ASN A 13 -3.47 4.27 -4.40
C ASN A 13 -2.42 3.77 -3.39
N ILE A 14 -1.37 3.09 -3.85
CA ILE A 14 -0.24 2.68 -3.03
C ILE A 14 0.53 3.91 -2.53
N LEU A 15 0.81 4.89 -3.41
CA LEU A 15 1.43 6.17 -3.04
C LEU A 15 0.60 6.92 -2.00
N GLY A 16 -0.72 7.04 -2.21
CA GLY A 16 -1.61 7.68 -1.23
C GLY A 16 -1.61 6.98 0.14
N ALA A 17 -1.48 5.65 0.15
CA ALA A 17 -1.40 4.88 1.39
C ALA A 17 -0.04 5.00 2.09
N ILE A 18 1.05 5.12 1.34
CA ILE A 18 2.39 5.44 1.83
C ILE A 18 2.38 6.80 2.52
N ASP A 19 1.91 7.84 1.83
CA ASP A 19 1.85 9.21 2.35
C ASP A 19 1.01 9.27 3.63
N ALA A 20 -0.12 8.57 3.65
CA ALA A 20 -0.98 8.46 4.83
C ALA A 20 -0.27 7.82 6.03
N LEU A 21 0.47 6.73 5.82
CA LEU A 21 1.21 6.06 6.90
C LEU A 21 2.40 6.90 7.38
N GLU A 22 3.14 7.53 6.47
CA GLU A 22 4.27 8.39 6.80
C GLU A 22 3.81 9.63 7.59
N SER A 23 2.72 10.26 7.17
CA SER A 23 2.05 11.34 7.92
C SER A 23 1.69 10.87 9.34
N ALA A 24 1.00 9.73 9.46
CA ALA A 24 0.60 9.21 10.76
C ALA A 24 1.80 8.85 11.66
N LEU A 25 2.87 8.29 11.09
CA LEU A 25 4.11 7.97 11.79
C LEU A 25 4.88 9.22 12.23
N ALA A 26 4.87 10.28 11.42
CA ALA A 26 5.52 11.55 11.71
C ALA A 26 4.77 12.36 12.78
N ARG A 27 3.44 12.23 12.84
CA ARG A 27 2.62 12.84 13.92
C ARG A 27 2.83 12.17 15.28
N ALA A 28 3.20 10.91 15.30
CA ALA A 28 3.43 10.18 16.55
C ALA A 28 4.76 10.56 17.19
N ALA A 29 4.80 10.66 18.53
CA ALA A 29 6.03 10.83 19.27
C ALA A 29 7.01 9.67 18.99
N SER A 30 8.32 9.93 19.07
CA SER A 30 9.35 8.94 18.73
C SER A 30 9.32 7.68 19.60
N ASP A 31 8.83 7.82 20.84
CA ASP A 31 8.69 6.78 21.85
C ASP A 31 7.29 6.17 21.93
N ALA A 32 6.35 6.59 21.06
CA ALA A 32 5.00 6.06 21.06
C ALA A 32 4.95 4.65 20.45
N ASP A 33 4.37 3.69 21.18
CA ASP A 33 4.16 2.31 20.73
C ASP A 33 3.05 2.19 19.67
N THR A 34 2.19 3.19 19.57
CA THR A 34 1.04 3.25 18.66
C THR A 34 0.98 4.56 17.91
N ILE A 35 0.46 4.52 16.69
CA ILE A 35 0.11 5.69 15.90
C ILE A 35 -1.42 5.78 15.79
N VAL A 36 -1.91 7.02 15.72
CA VAL A 36 -3.34 7.30 15.48
C VAL A 36 -3.52 7.70 14.03
N ILE A 37 -4.36 6.98 13.31
CA ILE A 37 -4.76 7.32 11.93
C ILE A 37 -6.10 8.06 11.93
N THR A 38 -6.27 8.98 11.00
CA THR A 38 -7.52 9.69 10.72
C THR A 38 -8.44 8.85 9.84
N ASP A 39 -9.71 9.25 9.70
CA ASP A 39 -10.65 8.60 8.77
C ASP A 39 -10.15 8.63 7.33
N ASN A 40 -9.60 9.77 6.89
CA ASN A 40 -9.04 9.91 5.54
C ASN A 40 -7.81 9.02 5.33
N GLU A 41 -6.86 9.02 6.27
CA GLU A 41 -5.70 8.13 6.20
C GLU A 41 -6.14 6.66 6.20
N LYS A 42 -7.15 6.30 6.98
CA LYS A 42 -7.72 4.95 7.00
C LYS A 42 -8.28 4.55 5.64
N GLU A 43 -9.01 5.42 4.95
CA GLU A 43 -9.55 5.15 3.62
C GLU A 43 -8.43 4.94 2.60
N LEU A 44 -7.44 5.82 2.57
CA LEU A 44 -6.27 5.71 1.69
C LEU A 44 -5.51 4.39 1.94
N ILE A 45 -5.26 4.05 3.21
CA ILE A 45 -4.59 2.80 3.58
C ILE A 45 -5.41 1.58 3.13
N CYS A 46 -6.73 1.62 3.25
CA CYS A 46 -7.59 0.51 2.78
C CYS A 46 -7.46 0.29 1.27
N PHE A 47 -7.49 1.36 0.47
CA PHE A 47 -7.30 1.26 -0.97
C PHE A 47 -5.91 0.75 -1.32
N GLY A 48 -4.87 1.31 -0.73
CA GLY A 48 -3.50 0.86 -0.94
C GLY A 48 -3.28 -0.61 -0.56
N ILE A 49 -3.93 -1.13 0.48
CA ILE A 49 -3.85 -2.57 0.84
C ILE A 49 -4.42 -3.45 -0.28
N VAL A 50 -5.56 -3.09 -0.85
CA VAL A 50 -6.19 -3.88 -1.91
C VAL A 50 -5.28 -3.89 -3.14
N ASP A 51 -4.75 -2.73 -3.52
CA ASP A 51 -3.97 -2.57 -4.73
C ASP A 51 -2.54 -3.10 -4.59
N ALA A 52 -1.90 -2.96 -3.42
CA ALA A 52 -0.62 -3.62 -3.14
C ALA A 52 -0.74 -5.14 -3.24
N ARG A 53 -1.83 -5.72 -2.73
CA ARG A 53 -2.08 -7.17 -2.88
C ARG A 53 -2.29 -7.57 -4.32
N PHE A 54 -2.98 -6.73 -5.11
CA PHE A 54 -3.15 -6.95 -6.54
C PHE A 54 -1.80 -6.95 -7.26
N VAL A 55 -0.98 -5.91 -7.07
CA VAL A 55 0.35 -5.80 -7.69
C VAL A 55 1.22 -6.97 -7.30
N LEU A 56 1.38 -7.26 -6.01
CA LEU A 56 2.19 -8.41 -5.55
C LEU A 56 1.74 -9.71 -6.20
N SER A 57 0.42 -9.96 -6.27
CA SER A 57 -0.12 -11.17 -6.90
C SER A 57 0.15 -11.21 -8.41
N ALA A 58 0.10 -10.06 -9.09
CA ALA A 58 0.38 -9.97 -10.53
C ALA A 58 1.84 -10.28 -10.88
N HIS A 59 2.76 -10.00 -9.96
CA HIS A 59 4.18 -10.36 -10.06
C HIS A 59 4.55 -11.68 -9.38
N GLU A 60 3.58 -12.57 -9.14
CA GLU A 60 3.77 -13.89 -8.50
C GLU A 60 4.41 -13.84 -7.09
N GLN A 61 4.32 -12.70 -6.42
CA GLN A 61 4.75 -12.55 -5.03
C GLN A 61 3.59 -12.86 -4.06
N GLU A 62 3.88 -13.60 -3.00
CA GLU A 62 2.86 -13.90 -2.00
C GLU A 62 2.54 -12.63 -1.18
N PRO A 63 1.30 -12.12 -1.21
CA PRO A 63 0.96 -10.92 -0.46
C PRO A 63 1.12 -11.15 1.04
N SER A 64 1.93 -10.29 1.67
CA SER A 64 2.26 -10.39 3.08
C SER A 64 1.01 -10.38 3.97
N LYS A 65 0.99 -11.28 4.95
CA LYS A 65 -0.07 -11.36 5.97
C LYS A 65 -0.19 -10.05 6.75
N VAL A 66 0.86 -9.25 6.82
CA VAL A 66 0.89 -7.98 7.54
C VAL A 66 -0.09 -6.97 6.93
N LEU A 67 -0.22 -6.92 5.59
CA LEU A 67 -1.22 -6.08 4.90
C LEU A 67 -2.65 -6.44 5.35
N SER A 68 -2.97 -7.73 5.37
CA SER A 68 -4.29 -8.22 5.78
C SER A 68 -4.56 -7.97 7.27
N LEU A 69 -3.55 -8.14 8.12
CA LEU A 69 -3.66 -7.87 9.56
C LEU A 69 -3.85 -6.38 9.85
N LEU A 70 -3.21 -5.49 9.08
CA LEU A 70 -3.42 -4.06 9.22
C LEU A 70 -4.84 -3.69 8.79
N ALA A 71 -5.33 -4.19 7.66
CA ALA A 71 -6.71 -3.96 7.22
C ALA A 71 -7.74 -4.31 8.31
N LEU A 72 -7.58 -5.48 8.94
CA LEU A 72 -8.42 -5.90 10.05
C LEU A 72 -8.28 -4.98 11.27
N ARG A 73 -7.05 -4.52 11.57
CA ARG A 73 -6.83 -3.60 12.68
C ARG A 73 -7.53 -2.26 12.45
N ILE A 74 -7.34 -1.63 11.30
CA ILE A 74 -7.89 -0.31 11.00
C ILE A 74 -9.41 -0.32 10.84
N ALA A 75 -9.99 -1.45 10.44
CA ALA A 75 -11.44 -1.65 10.45
C ALA A 75 -12.03 -1.53 11.87
N ASN A 76 -11.26 -1.93 12.90
CA ASN A 76 -11.73 -2.03 14.28
C ASN A 76 -11.15 -0.98 15.23
N SER A 77 -10.12 -0.25 14.82
CA SER A 77 -9.43 0.74 15.67
C SER A 77 -8.71 1.79 14.84
N PHE A 78 -8.64 3.02 15.35
CA PHE A 78 -7.78 4.08 14.82
C PHE A 78 -6.36 4.04 15.38
N GLU A 79 -6.11 3.19 16.38
CA GLU A 79 -4.79 2.98 16.97
C GLU A 79 -4.11 1.75 16.36
N VAL A 80 -2.99 2.01 15.70
CA VAL A 80 -2.18 0.99 15.02
C VAL A 80 -0.83 0.88 15.73
N PRO A 81 -0.37 -0.33 16.09
CA PRO A 81 0.97 -0.50 16.62
C PRO A 81 2.02 0.03 15.63
N ARG A 82 2.92 0.88 16.10
CA ARG A 82 3.93 1.56 15.28
C ARG A 82 4.75 0.57 14.45
N ALA A 83 5.18 -0.53 15.08
CA ALA A 83 5.92 -1.60 14.40
C ALA A 83 5.14 -2.24 13.23
N LYS A 84 3.81 -2.39 13.36
CA LYS A 84 2.97 -2.94 12.28
C LYS A 84 2.76 -1.92 11.16
N ALA A 85 2.60 -0.65 11.50
CA ALA A 85 2.53 0.43 10.51
C ALA A 85 3.83 0.52 9.71
N SER A 86 5.00 0.46 10.37
CA SER A 86 6.30 0.44 9.68
C SER A 86 6.49 -0.80 8.82
N ALA A 87 6.04 -1.97 9.27
CA ALA A 87 6.09 -3.18 8.46
C ALA A 87 5.22 -3.07 7.20
N VAL A 88 3.99 -2.55 7.32
CA VAL A 88 3.15 -2.31 6.13
C VAL A 88 3.74 -1.25 5.21
N LEU A 89 4.35 -0.19 5.74
CA LEU A 89 5.00 0.81 4.91
C LEU A 89 6.08 0.17 4.02
N ALA A 90 6.87 -0.76 4.56
CA ALA A 90 7.85 -1.51 3.76
C ALA A 90 7.20 -2.36 2.66
N GLU A 91 6.07 -3.01 2.95
CA GLU A 91 5.30 -3.79 1.96
C GLU A 91 4.74 -2.89 0.84
N PHE A 92 4.24 -1.71 1.18
CA PHE A 92 3.79 -0.74 0.18
C PHE A 92 4.93 -0.25 -0.71
N ARG A 93 6.10 0.06 -0.13
CA ARG A 93 7.29 0.43 -0.92
C ARG A 93 7.73 -0.68 -1.87
N SER A 94 7.60 -1.94 -1.44
CA SER A 94 7.88 -3.08 -2.32
C SER A 94 6.88 -3.18 -3.48
N ALA A 95 5.59 -2.95 -3.22
CA ALA A 95 4.55 -2.98 -4.25
C ALA A 95 4.65 -1.77 -5.20
N GLU A 96 4.95 -0.58 -4.70
CA GLU A 96 5.24 0.63 -5.48
C GLU A 96 6.36 0.37 -6.50
N ALA A 97 7.50 -0.19 -6.06
CA ALA A 97 8.62 -0.47 -6.94
C ALA A 97 8.27 -1.45 -8.08
N LEU A 98 7.39 -2.42 -7.82
CA LEU A 98 6.91 -3.35 -8.83
C LEU A 98 5.95 -2.68 -9.82
N ALA A 99 5.01 -1.90 -9.30
CA ALA A 99 4.07 -1.15 -10.12
C ALA A 99 4.80 -0.13 -11.02
N GLU A 100 5.80 0.58 -10.50
CA GLU A 100 6.61 1.52 -11.25
C GLU A 100 7.39 0.84 -12.39
N ALA A 101 7.96 -0.34 -12.15
CA ALA A 101 8.67 -1.10 -13.19
C ALA A 101 7.77 -1.43 -14.38
N ASP A 102 6.51 -1.82 -14.13
CA ASP A 102 5.53 -2.12 -15.17
C ASP A 102 5.05 -0.87 -15.93
N LEU A 103 5.20 0.34 -15.36
CA LEU A 103 4.93 1.60 -16.07
C LEU A 103 6.08 2.01 -16.99
N ILE A 104 7.30 1.55 -16.69
CA ILE A 104 8.52 1.92 -17.42
C ILE A 104 8.79 0.98 -18.59
N ASP A 105 8.37 -0.29 -18.52
CA ASP A 105 8.46 -1.22 -19.66
C ASP A 105 7.30 -0.95 -20.65
N PRO A 106 7.55 -0.33 -21.84
CA PRO A 106 6.53 -0.26 -22.86
C PRO A 106 6.23 -1.69 -23.34
N PRO A 107 4.99 -2.02 -23.76
CA PRO A 107 4.75 -3.28 -24.42
C PRO A 107 5.63 -3.34 -25.68
N ILE A 108 6.64 -4.21 -25.67
CA ILE A 108 7.42 -4.53 -26.86
C ILE A 108 6.49 -5.27 -27.82
N ALA A 109 5.75 -4.50 -28.62
CA ALA A 109 5.04 -4.99 -29.80
C ALA A 109 4.63 -3.82 -30.70
N LEU A 110 5.63 -3.21 -31.37
CA LEU A 110 5.40 -2.65 -32.70
C LEU A 110 6.31 -3.40 -33.67
N ALA A 111 5.96 -4.67 -33.89
CA ALA A 111 6.35 -5.39 -35.08
C ALA A 111 5.29 -5.10 -36.16
N ALA A 112 5.61 -4.18 -37.06
CA ALA A 112 5.03 -4.06 -38.40
C ALA A 112 6.04 -3.36 -39.31
#